data_AF-A0A399FZQ8-F1
#
_entry.id   AF-A0A399FZQ8-F1
#
_cell.length_a   1.000
_cell.length_b   1.000
_cell.length_c   1.000
_cell.angle_alpha   90.00
_cell.angle_beta   90.00
_cell.angle_gamma   90.00
#
_symmetry.space_group_name_H-M   'P 1'
#
loop_
_entity.id
_entity.type
_entity.pdbx_description
1 polymer ?
#
loop_
_entity_poly.entity_id
_entity_poly.type
_entity_poly.pdbx_seq_one_letter_code
_entity_poly.pdbx_strand_id
1 'polypeptide(L)'
;MLRMFVRVPPSDDGNCATQLGIGVGVLVAGVVGIAVIVIPLATTVNQSAANLTAGGLDCTTETEQVAASGYAEDSIPENYLELYREVGEEKGVPWNVLAGIGQVESHHGRWEGPGITEGHNDWGAAGPMQFGALDGSAAGNSWGGEPIMPVEDRPEEGYGQDGNGDGIVSVYDPADAIPAAADYLLAHGAEDDLRQAIYAYNHAWWYVEDVLGWAEKYADGDYTAGASVTTAVNCTLDADGEIIGTAPDDLTQAVVDWALAQRGKPYVWGGTGPNGFDCSGLMMRAYGSIGVTIPRVSQDQWNFGPRIEKGQEQPGDLVFFDVQRAGEPPGPGHVGMVIGDGLMVEAWCTNCGPIAVREYDSPNRSAIMGFTRPLEAPEAKAQLENR
;
A
#
# COMPACT_ATOMS: atom_id res chain seq x y z
N MET A 1 30.14 -56.30 -25.94
CA MET A 1 31.32 -57.03 -26.47
C MET A 1 30.99 -57.44 -27.91
N LEU A 2 31.78 -57.18 -28.94
CA LEU A 2 33.25 -57.12 -29.01
C LEU A 2 33.76 -56.44 -30.31
N ARG A 3 35.05 -56.00 -30.29
CA ARG A 3 35.99 -55.61 -31.40
C ARG A 3 35.98 -54.11 -31.83
N MET A 4 37.04 -53.42 -32.29
CA MET A 4 38.53 -53.55 -32.40
C MET A 4 39.06 -52.24 -33.09
N PHE A 5 40.39 -51.95 -33.05
CA PHE A 5 41.24 -51.05 -33.92
C PHE A 5 41.51 -49.53 -33.65
N VAL A 6 42.75 -49.23 -33.23
CA VAL A 6 43.89 -48.42 -33.81
C VAL A 6 43.63 -47.32 -34.89
N ARG A 7 44.09 -46.05 -34.73
CA ARG A 7 45.40 -45.41 -35.13
C ARG A 7 45.38 -43.85 -35.01
N VAL A 8 46.57 -43.24 -34.98
CA VAL A 8 46.95 -41.85 -34.63
C VAL A 8 47.49 -41.08 -35.89
N PRO A 9 48.10 -39.85 -35.81
CA PRO A 9 47.66 -38.47 -36.17
C PRO A 9 48.40 -37.90 -37.44
N PRO A 10 48.62 -36.57 -37.67
CA PRO A 10 49.70 -35.83 -36.99
C PRO A 10 49.51 -34.31 -36.73
N SER A 11 50.42 -33.78 -35.90
CA SER A 11 50.78 -32.38 -35.62
C SER A 11 51.69 -31.79 -36.71
N ASP A 12 51.78 -30.46 -36.81
CA ASP A 12 53.05 -29.76 -37.13
C ASP A 12 53.00 -28.25 -36.82
N ASP A 13 54.14 -27.78 -36.31
CA ASP A 13 54.48 -26.42 -35.87
C ASP A 13 54.91 -25.50 -37.04
N GLY A 14 54.76 -24.18 -36.84
CA GLY A 14 55.87 -23.24 -37.09
C GLY A 14 55.94 -22.46 -38.42
N ASN A 15 56.00 -21.13 -38.26
CA ASN A 15 56.59 -20.10 -39.13
C ASN A 15 55.99 -19.83 -40.52
N CYS A 16 55.57 -18.59 -40.75
CA CYS A 16 56.46 -17.52 -41.25
C CYS A 16 55.59 -16.40 -41.83
N ALA A 17 55.62 -15.21 -41.22
CA ALA A 17 54.97 -14.03 -41.75
C ALA A 17 55.69 -13.55 -43.04
N THR A 18 54.91 -13.30 -44.10
CA THR A 18 55.32 -12.39 -45.17
C THR A 18 54.17 -11.42 -45.44
N GLN A 19 54.45 -10.14 -45.25
CA GLN A 19 53.52 -9.03 -45.39
C GLN A 19 53.20 -8.68 -46.86
N LEU A 20 51.97 -8.24 -47.09
CA LEU A 20 51.55 -7.26 -48.11
C LEU A 20 50.51 -6.37 -47.41
N GLY A 21 50.71 -5.05 -47.28
CA GLY A 21 50.46 -4.06 -48.33
C GLY A 21 49.10 -3.36 -48.09
N ILE A 22 49.03 -2.37 -47.19
CA ILE A 22 48.94 -0.91 -47.44
C ILE A 22 47.57 -0.40 -47.96
N GLY A 23 46.99 0.53 -47.19
CA GLY A 23 45.96 1.50 -47.58
C GLY A 23 45.37 2.19 -46.33
N VAL A 24 46.11 3.04 -45.60
CA VAL A 24 46.30 4.50 -45.78
C VAL A 24 45.02 5.33 -45.59
N GLY A 25 45.00 6.03 -44.46
CA GLY A 25 44.23 7.25 -44.14
C GLY A 25 44.70 7.74 -42.75
N VAL A 26 45.95 8.21 -42.60
CA VAL A 26 46.39 9.64 -42.64
C VAL A 26 45.71 10.43 -41.50
N LEU A 27 46.37 10.54 -40.33
CA LEU A 27 47.34 11.59 -39.87
C LEU A 27 46.57 12.61 -38.99
N VAL A 28 47.02 13.13 -37.84
CA VAL A 28 48.36 13.42 -37.29
C VAL A 28 48.25 13.64 -35.76
N ALA A 29 49.30 13.22 -35.03
CA ALA A 29 49.87 13.78 -33.78
C ALA A 29 48.99 14.00 -32.53
N GLY A 30 49.48 13.84 -31.31
CA GLY A 30 50.83 13.64 -30.82
C GLY A 30 50.85 13.89 -29.31
N VAL A 31 51.16 12.82 -28.57
CA VAL A 31 51.84 12.69 -27.27
C VAL A 31 51.92 13.92 -26.34
N VAL A 32 51.33 13.84 -25.14
CA VAL A 32 51.97 13.59 -23.81
C VAL A 32 51.04 14.04 -22.68
N GLY A 33 50.71 13.09 -21.79
CA GLY A 33 50.56 13.34 -20.35
C GLY A 33 49.15 13.57 -19.86
N ILE A 34 48.66 12.64 -19.03
CA ILE A 34 48.12 12.90 -17.68
C ILE A 34 47.78 11.54 -17.05
N ALA A 35 48.01 11.45 -15.75
CA ALA A 35 47.85 10.30 -14.87
C ALA A 35 46.59 9.46 -15.16
N VAL A 36 46.76 8.14 -15.18
CA VAL A 36 45.65 7.19 -15.08
C VAL A 36 45.13 7.26 -13.64
N ILE A 37 44.16 8.15 -13.40
CA ILE A 37 43.23 8.01 -12.30
C ILE A 37 42.27 6.92 -12.74
N VAL A 38 42.35 5.75 -12.10
CA VAL A 38 41.31 4.72 -12.19
C VAL A 38 40.11 5.27 -11.43
N ILE A 39 39.26 6.01 -12.12
CA ILE A 39 37.89 6.26 -11.66
C ILE A 39 37.16 4.94 -11.92
N PRO A 40 36.59 4.26 -10.90
CA PRO A 40 35.68 3.17 -11.19
C PRO A 40 34.55 3.77 -12.01
N LEU A 41 34.46 3.33 -13.26
CA LEU A 41 33.33 3.58 -14.13
C LEU A 41 32.15 2.84 -13.48
N ALA A 42 31.54 3.47 -12.47
CA ALA A 42 30.19 3.12 -12.07
C ALA A 42 29.38 3.31 -13.35
N THR A 43 29.01 2.20 -13.97
CA THR A 43 27.96 2.17 -14.96
C THR A 43 26.73 2.69 -14.26
N THR A 44 26.52 4.01 -14.31
CA THR A 44 25.22 4.61 -14.08
C THR A 44 24.33 4.04 -15.16
N VAL A 45 23.70 2.92 -14.84
CA VAL A 45 22.43 2.58 -15.44
C VAL A 45 21.55 3.77 -15.05
N ASN A 46 21.38 4.71 -15.98
CA ASN A 46 20.24 5.61 -15.91
C ASN A 46 19.02 4.68 -15.98
N GLN A 47 18.56 4.21 -14.82
CA GLN A 47 17.19 3.79 -14.68
C GLN A 47 16.41 5.08 -14.82
N SER A 48 15.95 5.34 -16.04
CA SER A 48 14.88 6.29 -16.25
C SER A 48 13.75 5.79 -15.34
N ALA A 49 13.48 6.50 -14.25
CA ALA A 49 12.22 6.38 -13.55
C ALA A 49 11.15 6.56 -14.63
N ALA A 50 10.44 5.47 -14.95
CA ALA A 50 9.36 5.52 -15.90
C ALA A 50 8.20 6.18 -15.18
N ASN A 51 8.15 7.52 -15.21
CA ASN A 51 6.97 8.26 -14.79
C ASN A 51 5.83 7.87 -15.74
N LEU A 52 5.03 6.90 -15.33
CA LEU A 52 3.78 6.53 -15.99
C LEU A 52 2.72 7.50 -15.51
N THR A 53 2.65 8.67 -16.16
CA THR A 53 1.53 9.60 -15.98
C THR A 53 0.31 9.08 -16.75
N ALA A 54 -0.47 8.23 -16.12
CA ALA A 54 -1.85 7.93 -16.53
C ALA A 54 -2.79 8.51 -15.46
N GLY A 55 -3.69 9.42 -15.85
CA GLY A 55 -4.78 9.89 -14.99
C GLY A 55 -4.44 10.80 -13.80
N GLY A 56 -3.17 11.23 -13.63
CA GLY A 56 -2.78 12.08 -12.48
C GLY A 56 -2.37 11.31 -11.22
N LEU A 57 -2.15 10.00 -11.34
CA LEU A 57 -1.47 9.19 -10.34
C LEU A 57 0.04 9.15 -10.63
N ASP A 58 0.85 9.41 -9.60
CA ASP A 58 2.31 9.33 -9.67
C ASP A 58 2.77 8.04 -8.96
N CYS A 59 3.08 7.04 -9.76
CA CYS A 59 3.60 5.75 -9.32
C CYS A 59 5.14 5.84 -9.26
N THR A 60 5.67 6.49 -8.23
CA THR A 60 7.11 6.52 -7.99
C THR A 60 7.54 5.30 -7.17
N THR A 61 8.61 4.64 -7.60
CA THR A 61 9.26 3.56 -6.84
C THR A 61 10.20 4.10 -5.75
N GLU A 62 10.22 5.40 -5.53
CA GLU A 62 10.97 6.05 -4.46
C GLU A 62 9.97 6.76 -3.54
N THR A 63 9.88 6.29 -2.30
CA THR A 63 9.10 6.89 -1.22
C THR A 63 9.81 8.15 -0.75
N GLU A 64 9.68 9.25 -1.49
CA GLU A 64 10.18 10.54 -1.03
C GLU A 64 9.39 10.94 0.23
N GLN A 65 10.09 11.04 1.37
CA GLN A 65 9.49 11.39 2.64
C GLN A 65 8.94 12.82 2.59
N VAL A 66 7.75 13.03 3.15
CA VAL A 66 7.11 14.36 3.17
C VAL A 66 7.89 15.34 4.03
N ALA A 67 7.85 16.63 3.68
CA ALA A 67 8.43 17.66 4.55
C ALA A 67 7.60 17.83 5.84
N ALA A 68 8.26 18.17 6.95
CA ALA A 68 7.60 18.49 8.21
C ALA A 68 6.94 19.88 8.14
N SER A 69 5.68 19.96 8.58
CA SER A 69 5.00 21.24 8.74
C SER A 69 5.60 22.01 9.90
N GLY A 70 5.46 23.34 9.89
CA GLY A 70 5.82 24.15 11.07
C GLY A 70 5.07 23.72 12.33
N TYR A 71 3.86 23.17 12.20
CA TYR A 71 3.13 22.60 13.34
C TYR A 71 3.82 21.33 13.87
N ALA A 72 4.34 20.45 13.01
CA ALA A 72 5.11 19.29 13.45
C ALA A 72 6.36 19.71 14.20
N GLU A 73 7.13 20.65 13.64
CA GLU A 73 8.35 21.18 14.27
C GLU A 73 8.08 21.82 15.64
N ASP A 74 6.95 22.54 15.78
CA ASP A 74 6.58 23.20 17.04
C ASP A 74 5.98 22.25 18.09
N SER A 75 5.30 21.19 17.66
CA SER A 75 4.47 20.37 18.56
C SER A 75 5.09 19.02 18.92
N ILE A 76 5.90 18.41 18.07
CA ILE A 76 6.56 17.13 18.32
C ILE A 76 7.88 17.38 19.06
N PRO A 77 8.22 16.65 20.13
CA PRO A 77 9.55 16.74 20.74
C PRO A 77 10.65 16.49 19.72
N GLU A 78 11.71 17.30 19.73
CA GLU A 78 12.80 17.25 18.74
C GLU A 78 13.41 15.85 18.59
N ASN A 79 13.66 15.17 19.72
CA ASN A 79 14.18 13.81 19.72
C ASN A 79 13.22 12.76 19.12
N TYR A 80 11.90 12.97 19.23
CA TYR A 80 10.91 12.10 18.59
C TYR A 80 10.80 12.40 17.09
N LEU A 81 10.80 13.67 16.71
CA LEU A 81 10.72 14.08 15.31
C LEU A 81 11.93 13.58 14.50
N GLU A 82 13.13 13.65 15.08
CA GLU A 82 14.34 13.08 14.48
C GLU A 82 14.19 11.57 14.25
N LEU A 83 13.80 10.82 15.28
CA LEU A 83 13.59 9.37 15.19
C LEU A 83 12.51 8.99 14.17
N TYR A 84 11.36 9.69 14.14
CA TYR A 84 10.32 9.39 13.16
C TYR A 84 10.83 9.54 11.73
N ARG A 85 11.59 10.61 11.46
CA ARG A 85 12.13 10.90 10.13
C ARG A 85 13.21 9.90 9.72
N GLU A 86 14.13 9.61 10.63
CA GLU A 86 15.20 8.63 10.40
C GLU A 86 14.62 7.25 10.11
N VAL A 87 13.72 6.75 10.97
CA VAL A 87 13.07 5.45 10.78
C VAL A 87 12.21 5.43 9.52
N GLY A 88 11.49 6.52 9.23
CA GLY A 88 10.66 6.61 8.05
C GLY A 88 11.49 6.52 6.76
N GLU A 89 12.62 7.24 6.70
CA GLU A 89 13.57 7.17 5.59
C GLU A 89 14.22 5.78 5.48
N GLU A 90 14.66 5.20 6.60
CA GLU A 90 15.31 3.88 6.64
C GLU A 90 14.38 2.76 6.18
N LYS A 91 13.14 2.75 6.69
CA LYS A 91 12.19 1.64 6.53
C LYS A 91 11.16 1.84 5.43
N GLY A 92 11.14 3.01 4.79
CA GLY A 92 10.18 3.32 3.71
C GLY A 92 8.73 3.52 4.19
N VAL A 93 8.51 3.72 5.50
CA VAL A 93 7.20 4.06 6.08
C VAL A 93 7.10 5.59 6.20
N PRO A 94 5.96 6.25 5.89
CA PRO A 94 5.85 7.70 6.05
C PRO A 94 6.08 8.14 7.50
N TRP A 95 7.08 8.99 7.75
CA TRP A 95 7.44 9.41 9.11
C TRP A 95 6.27 10.08 9.84
N ASN A 96 5.44 10.83 9.12
CA ASN A 96 4.30 11.53 9.67
C ASN A 96 3.18 10.57 10.12
N VAL A 97 3.13 9.35 9.57
CA VAL A 97 2.23 8.28 10.04
C VAL A 97 2.75 7.66 11.34
N LEU A 98 4.07 7.41 11.45
CA LEU A 98 4.69 7.00 12.72
C LEU A 98 4.47 8.06 13.81
N ALA A 99 4.61 9.34 13.46
CA ALA A 99 4.30 10.45 14.33
C ALA A 99 2.81 10.50 14.70
N GLY A 100 1.91 10.25 13.75
CA GLY A 100 0.46 10.14 14.00
C GLY A 100 0.12 9.06 15.02
N ILE A 101 0.74 7.88 14.92
CA ILE A 101 0.61 6.81 15.92
C ILE A 101 1.09 7.29 17.28
N GLY A 102 2.32 7.80 17.39
CA GLY A 102 2.84 8.26 18.69
C GLY A 102 2.03 9.41 19.30
N GLN A 103 1.41 10.25 18.48
CA GLN A 103 0.51 11.32 18.93
C GLN A 103 -0.79 10.75 19.53
N VAL A 104 -1.41 9.75 18.88
CA VAL A 104 -2.65 9.12 19.35
C VAL A 104 -2.40 8.23 20.56
N GLU A 105 -1.27 7.52 20.59
CA GLU A 105 -0.97 6.57 21.68
C GLU A 105 -0.57 7.26 22.98
N SER A 106 0.24 8.32 22.92
CA SER A 106 0.84 8.88 24.13
C SER A 106 1.22 10.36 24.05
N HIS A 107 0.82 11.05 22.98
CA HIS A 107 1.29 12.42 22.70
C HIS A 107 2.83 12.50 22.65
N HIS A 108 3.44 11.54 21.97
CA HIS A 108 4.90 11.35 21.86
C HIS A 108 5.56 11.14 23.24
N GLY A 109 4.96 10.26 24.05
CA GLY A 109 5.42 9.92 25.40
C GLY A 109 5.16 10.99 26.47
N ARG A 110 4.37 12.03 26.16
CA ARG A 110 4.16 13.18 27.06
C ARG A 110 2.89 13.10 27.90
N TRP A 111 1.93 12.25 27.54
CA TRP A 111 0.75 12.07 28.38
C TRP A 111 1.12 11.40 29.71
N GLU A 112 0.45 11.84 30.77
CA GLU A 112 0.50 11.18 32.06
C GLU A 112 -0.55 10.07 32.06
N GLY A 113 -0.11 8.81 32.14
CA GLY A 113 -1.00 7.66 32.09
C GLY A 113 -0.27 6.34 32.34
N PRO A 114 -0.99 5.30 32.78
CA PRO A 114 -0.40 4.00 33.03
C PRO A 114 0.19 3.42 31.74
N GLY A 115 1.37 2.82 31.82
CA GLY A 115 2.04 2.18 30.69
C GLY A 115 2.89 3.10 29.82
N ILE A 116 2.81 4.43 29.91
CA ILE A 116 3.53 5.30 28.96
C ILE A 116 5.04 5.34 29.27
N THR A 117 5.41 5.58 30.53
CA THR A 117 6.81 5.64 30.98
C THR A 117 7.20 4.47 31.89
N GLU A 118 6.21 3.78 32.45
CA GLU A 118 6.40 2.59 33.28
C GLU A 118 5.11 1.75 33.35
N GLY A 119 5.26 0.47 33.67
CA GLY A 119 4.15 -0.46 33.83
C GLY A 119 3.38 -0.72 32.54
N HIS A 120 2.07 -0.91 32.66
CA HIS A 120 1.19 -1.14 31.51
C HIS A 120 -0.18 -0.50 31.80
N ASN A 121 -0.91 -0.18 30.74
CA ASN A 121 -2.31 0.19 30.85
C ASN A 121 -3.20 -1.06 31.09
N ASP A 122 -4.51 -0.88 31.27
CA ASP A 122 -5.45 -1.99 31.57
C ASP A 122 -5.54 -3.08 30.49
N TRP A 123 -4.97 -2.84 29.30
CA TRP A 123 -4.91 -3.77 28.17
C TRP A 123 -3.54 -4.45 28.03
N GLY A 124 -2.59 -4.12 28.90
CA GLY A 124 -1.21 -4.64 28.87
C GLY A 124 -0.27 -3.89 27.93
N ALA A 125 -0.67 -2.70 27.44
CA ALA A 125 0.16 -1.90 26.55
C ALA A 125 1.15 -1.01 27.33
N ALA A 126 2.36 -0.87 26.80
CA ALA A 126 3.46 -0.14 27.40
C ALA A 126 4.26 0.69 26.37
N GLY A 127 4.98 1.71 26.84
CA GLY A 127 5.81 2.59 26.03
C GLY A 127 5.07 3.72 25.31
N PRO A 128 5.80 4.64 24.66
CA PRO A 128 5.23 5.76 23.92
C PRO A 128 4.46 5.33 22.67
N MET A 129 4.72 4.12 22.16
CA MET A 129 3.98 3.53 21.02
C MET A 129 2.94 2.50 21.46
N GLN A 130 2.73 2.33 22.78
CA GLN A 130 1.73 1.44 23.41
C GLN A 130 1.70 0.03 22.81
N PHE A 131 2.84 -0.69 22.90
CA PHE A 131 2.92 -2.11 22.55
C PHE A 131 2.43 -3.01 23.66
N GLY A 132 1.74 -4.09 23.32
CA GLY A 132 1.44 -5.19 24.23
C GLY A 132 2.72 -5.86 24.72
N ALA A 133 3.14 -5.54 25.94
CA ALA A 133 4.40 -5.99 26.54
C ALA A 133 4.16 -6.99 27.69
N LEU A 134 3.04 -7.70 27.65
CA LEU A 134 2.65 -8.73 28.61
C LEU A 134 2.07 -9.95 27.92
N ASP A 135 2.38 -11.13 28.45
CA ASP A 135 1.74 -12.38 28.05
C ASP A 135 0.21 -12.29 28.20
N GLY A 136 -0.51 -12.52 27.10
CA GLY A 136 -1.96 -12.40 27.07
C GLY A 136 -2.48 -10.96 27.07
N SER A 137 -1.65 -9.97 26.78
CA SER A 137 -2.09 -8.60 26.49
C SER A 137 -3.19 -8.60 25.42
N ALA A 138 -4.16 -7.72 25.61
CA ALA A 138 -5.22 -7.48 24.65
C ALA A 138 -4.84 -6.43 23.60
N ALA A 139 -3.66 -5.81 23.70
CA ALA A 139 -3.11 -4.94 22.68
C ALA A 139 -2.76 -5.78 21.44
N GLY A 140 -3.22 -5.35 20.26
CA GLY A 140 -3.05 -6.10 18.99
C GLY A 140 -1.62 -6.10 18.45
N ASN A 141 -0.74 -5.28 19.02
CA ASN A 141 0.65 -5.06 18.64
C ASN A 141 1.61 -5.63 19.70
N SER A 142 2.16 -6.82 19.46
CA SER A 142 3.00 -7.53 20.45
C SER A 142 4.44 -7.00 20.49
N TRP A 143 4.93 -6.65 21.68
CA TRP A 143 6.35 -6.37 21.92
C TRP A 143 7.21 -7.64 21.83
N GLY A 144 6.66 -8.79 22.22
CA GLY A 144 7.33 -10.09 22.12
C GLY A 144 7.96 -10.62 23.40
N GLY A 145 8.12 -9.80 24.43
CA GLY A 145 8.75 -10.20 25.69
C GLY A 145 8.55 -9.17 26.80
N GLU A 146 9.46 -9.20 27.78
CA GLU A 146 9.45 -8.24 28.88
C GLU A 146 9.58 -6.79 28.36
N PRO A 147 8.96 -5.80 29.03
CA PRO A 147 9.04 -4.39 28.63
C PRO A 147 10.46 -3.86 28.50
N ILE A 148 11.41 -4.41 29.26
CA ILE A 148 12.83 -4.08 29.21
C ILE A 148 13.60 -5.40 29.31
N MET A 149 14.45 -5.69 28.32
CA MET A 149 15.26 -6.91 28.28
C MET A 149 16.60 -6.68 27.59
N PRO A 150 17.67 -7.42 27.95
CA PRO A 150 18.87 -7.48 27.13
C PRO A 150 18.55 -7.96 25.71
N VAL A 151 19.25 -7.43 24.71
CA VAL A 151 19.01 -7.79 23.30
C VAL A 151 19.22 -9.28 23.03
N GLU A 152 20.13 -9.93 23.76
CA GLU A 152 20.36 -11.37 23.70
C GLU A 152 19.19 -12.22 24.21
N ASP A 153 18.32 -11.64 25.04
CA ASP A 153 17.14 -12.30 25.60
C ASP A 153 15.87 -12.01 24.78
N ARG A 154 15.97 -11.18 23.73
CA ARG A 154 14.84 -10.82 22.84
C ARG A 154 14.27 -12.09 22.16
N PRO A 155 12.97 -12.37 22.32
CA PRO A 155 12.31 -13.47 21.62
C PRO A 155 12.25 -13.26 20.10
N GLU A 156 12.11 -14.38 19.36
CA GLU A 156 11.93 -14.36 17.90
C GLU A 156 10.55 -13.80 17.52
N GLU A 157 9.54 -14.02 18.35
CA GLU A 157 8.20 -13.47 18.17
C GLU A 157 8.11 -12.05 18.75
N GLY A 158 7.40 -11.17 18.04
CA GLY A 158 7.17 -9.78 18.44
C GLY A 158 8.18 -8.78 17.85
N TYR A 159 7.89 -7.50 18.06
CA TYR A 159 8.51 -6.40 17.32
C TYR A 159 9.56 -5.62 18.13
N GLY A 160 9.79 -5.95 19.40
CA GLY A 160 10.80 -5.28 20.21
C GLY A 160 12.19 -5.38 19.58
N GLN A 161 12.90 -4.25 19.51
CA GLN A 161 14.20 -4.15 18.86
C GLN A 161 15.09 -3.12 19.57
N ASP A 162 16.41 -3.35 19.51
CA ASP A 162 17.45 -2.45 20.03
C ASP A 162 17.82 -1.49 18.89
N GLY A 163 17.08 -0.38 18.78
CA GLY A 163 17.21 0.56 17.67
C GLY A 163 18.40 1.49 17.80
N ASN A 164 18.85 1.77 19.03
CA ASN A 164 20.00 2.64 19.29
C ASN A 164 21.33 1.86 19.46
N GLY A 165 21.28 0.52 19.50
CA GLY A 165 22.44 -0.36 19.62
C GLY A 165 23.10 -0.36 20.99
N ASP A 166 22.36 -0.05 22.06
CA ASP A 166 22.88 0.01 23.43
C ASP A 166 22.91 -1.36 24.15
N GLY A 167 22.36 -2.39 23.50
CA GLY A 167 22.28 -3.76 24.00
C GLY A 167 21.04 -4.04 24.83
N ILE A 168 20.12 -3.08 24.96
CA ILE A 168 18.84 -3.21 25.66
C ILE A 168 17.71 -3.00 24.67
N VAL A 169 16.67 -3.82 24.79
CA VAL A 169 15.39 -3.66 24.10
C VAL A 169 14.40 -3.13 25.13
N SER A 170 14.00 -1.87 25.00
CA SER A 170 13.15 -1.14 25.94
C SER A 170 11.92 -0.58 25.25
N VAL A 171 10.74 -1.07 25.63
CA VAL A 171 9.46 -0.55 25.11
C VAL A 171 9.26 0.93 25.46
N TYR A 172 9.93 1.44 26.49
CA TYR A 172 9.85 2.85 26.93
C TYR A 172 10.88 3.76 26.25
N ASP A 173 11.88 3.19 25.56
CA ASP A 173 12.81 3.98 24.77
C ASP A 173 12.19 4.26 23.38
N PRO A 174 11.94 5.53 23.01
CA PRO A 174 11.44 5.83 21.68
C PRO A 174 12.37 5.37 20.55
N ALA A 175 13.69 5.27 20.79
CA ALA A 175 14.64 4.77 19.79
C ALA A 175 14.44 3.28 19.48
N ASP A 176 13.82 2.53 20.38
CA ASP A 176 13.47 1.12 20.19
C ASP A 176 12.01 0.97 19.73
N ALA A 177 11.10 1.73 20.34
CA ALA A 177 9.66 1.62 20.12
C ALA A 177 9.21 2.16 18.74
N ILE A 178 9.82 3.23 18.24
CA ILE A 178 9.44 3.83 16.94
C ILE A 178 9.79 2.89 15.77
N PRO A 179 11.02 2.34 15.67
CA PRO A 179 11.34 1.42 14.59
C PRO A 179 10.65 0.05 14.74
N ALA A 180 10.31 -0.38 15.97
CA ALA A 180 9.40 -1.51 16.18
C ALA A 180 8.01 -1.27 15.57
N ALA A 181 7.46 -0.06 15.69
CA ALA A 181 6.16 0.30 15.11
C ALA A 181 6.20 0.29 13.58
N ALA A 182 7.30 0.76 12.98
CA ALA A 182 7.50 0.66 11.54
C ALA A 182 7.56 -0.80 11.07
N ASP A 183 8.30 -1.68 11.76
CA ASP A 183 8.34 -3.12 11.41
C ASP A 183 6.97 -3.78 11.57
N TYR A 184 6.21 -3.41 12.60
CA TYR A 184 4.84 -3.88 12.75
C TYR A 184 4.00 -3.49 11.54
N LEU A 185 4.03 -2.23 11.13
CA LEU A 185 3.26 -1.75 9.99
C LEU A 185 3.64 -2.50 8.70
N LEU A 186 4.94 -2.64 8.42
CA LEU A 186 5.43 -3.38 7.25
C LEU A 186 4.99 -4.84 7.26
N ALA A 187 5.12 -5.54 8.39
CA ALA A 187 4.68 -6.92 8.53
C ALA A 187 3.17 -7.11 8.36
N HIS A 188 2.38 -6.02 8.51
CA HIS A 188 0.94 -6.01 8.29
C HIS A 188 0.54 -5.35 6.96
N GLY A 189 1.48 -5.29 6.01
CA GLY A 189 1.22 -4.88 4.63
C GLY A 189 1.10 -3.37 4.45
N ALA A 190 1.85 -2.57 5.22
CA ALA A 190 1.85 -1.12 5.05
C ALA A 190 2.27 -0.65 3.65
N GLU A 191 3.07 -1.46 2.94
CA GLU A 191 3.45 -1.23 1.54
C GLU A 191 2.27 -1.38 0.57
N ASP A 192 1.24 -2.16 0.95
CA ASP A 192 0.07 -2.44 0.13
C ASP A 192 -1.18 -1.66 0.60
N ASP A 193 -1.48 -1.68 1.90
CA ASP A 193 -2.64 -1.03 2.51
C ASP A 193 -2.28 -0.51 3.91
N LEU A 194 -1.69 0.69 3.94
CA LEU A 194 -1.31 1.35 5.18
C LEU A 194 -2.49 1.55 6.15
N ARG A 195 -3.72 1.77 5.65
CA ARG A 195 -4.90 1.91 6.51
C ARG A 195 -5.21 0.60 7.23
N GLN A 196 -5.04 -0.52 6.53
CA GLN A 196 -5.20 -1.85 7.10
C GLN A 196 -4.08 -2.21 8.08
N ALA A 197 -2.84 -1.79 7.80
CA ALA A 197 -1.71 -1.96 8.73
C ALA A 197 -1.91 -1.16 10.02
N ILE A 198 -2.35 0.11 9.92
CA ILE A 198 -2.72 0.93 11.10
C ILE A 198 -3.93 0.31 11.82
N TYR A 199 -4.90 -0.24 11.10
CA TYR A 199 -6.00 -0.98 11.73
C TYR A 199 -5.50 -2.24 12.44
N ALA A 200 -4.51 -2.96 11.91
CA ALA A 200 -3.94 -4.11 12.62
C ALA A 200 -3.35 -3.69 13.96
N TYR A 201 -2.72 -2.50 14.02
CA TYR A 201 -2.09 -1.97 15.21
C TYR A 201 -3.06 -1.82 16.41
N ASN A 202 -4.27 -1.31 16.19
CA ASN A 202 -5.23 -0.99 17.27
C ASN A 202 -6.61 -1.68 17.14
N HIS A 203 -6.94 -2.21 15.97
CA HIS A 203 -8.24 -2.80 15.60
C HIS A 203 -9.45 -1.85 15.66
N ALA A 204 -9.21 -0.54 15.50
CA ALA A 204 -10.29 0.44 15.47
C ALA A 204 -10.17 1.40 14.28
N TRP A 205 -11.28 1.60 13.56
CA TRP A 205 -11.30 2.53 12.43
C TRP A 205 -11.23 4.00 12.84
N TRP A 206 -11.75 4.35 14.02
CA TRP A 206 -11.58 5.72 14.54
C TRP A 206 -10.10 6.03 14.81
N TYR A 207 -9.33 5.03 15.25
CA TYR A 207 -7.89 5.16 15.45
C TYR A 207 -7.16 5.39 14.13
N VAL A 208 -7.52 4.64 13.07
CA VAL A 208 -6.97 4.86 11.73
C VAL A 208 -7.21 6.28 11.24
N GLU A 209 -8.43 6.81 11.39
CA GLU A 209 -8.73 8.19 10.98
C GLU A 209 -7.99 9.23 11.83
N ASP A 210 -7.87 9.01 13.14
CA ASP A 210 -7.14 9.92 14.03
C ASP A 210 -5.64 9.95 13.67
N VAL A 211 -5.01 8.79 13.48
CA VAL A 211 -3.61 8.67 13.06
C VAL A 211 -3.38 9.40 11.74
N LEU A 212 -4.23 9.18 10.75
CA LEU A 212 -4.06 9.79 9.42
C LEU A 212 -4.38 11.29 9.43
N GLY A 213 -5.33 11.73 10.24
CA GLY A 213 -5.61 13.16 10.45
C GLY A 213 -4.44 13.89 11.13
N TRP A 214 -3.75 13.25 12.07
CA TRP A 214 -2.50 13.77 12.63
C TRP A 214 -1.36 13.75 11.61
N ALA A 215 -1.21 12.66 10.85
CA ALA A 215 -0.20 12.57 9.79
C ALA A 215 -0.34 13.68 8.75
N GLU A 216 -1.57 14.01 8.36
CA GLU A 216 -1.88 15.15 7.48
C GLU A 216 -1.50 16.48 8.10
N LYS A 217 -1.82 16.69 9.38
CA LYS A 217 -1.44 17.92 10.09
C LYS A 217 0.08 18.09 10.24
N TYR A 218 0.83 16.99 10.29
CA TYR A 218 2.29 17.01 10.44
C TYR A 218 3.04 17.19 9.13
N ALA A 219 2.42 16.94 7.98
CA ALA A 219 3.05 17.15 6.69
C ALA A 219 2.89 18.61 6.21
N ASP A 220 3.93 19.15 5.57
CA ASP A 220 3.84 20.43 4.87
C ASP A 220 3.28 20.24 3.45
N GLY A 221 2.43 21.17 3.01
CA GLY A 221 1.71 21.08 1.72
C GLY A 221 0.41 20.27 1.75
N ASP A 222 -0.17 20.02 0.57
CA ASP A 222 -1.40 19.22 0.40
C ASP A 222 -1.07 17.71 0.57
N TYR A 223 -0.68 17.29 1.76
CA TYR A 223 -0.61 15.86 2.07
C TYR A 223 -2.02 15.33 2.27
N THR A 224 -2.44 14.42 1.40
CA THR A 224 -3.52 13.51 1.75
C THR A 224 -2.88 12.18 2.10
N ALA A 225 -3.19 11.63 3.28
CA ALA A 225 -2.81 10.26 3.59
C ALA A 225 -3.38 9.27 2.56
N GLY A 226 -4.45 9.71 1.85
CA GLY A 226 -4.83 9.25 0.52
C GLY A 226 -3.63 9.20 -0.42
N ALA A 227 -3.15 10.30 -1.00
CA ALA A 227 -2.12 10.33 -2.06
C ALA A 227 -0.90 9.40 -1.85
N SER A 228 -0.26 9.38 -0.67
CA SER A 228 0.90 8.49 -0.43
C SER A 228 0.51 6.99 -0.34
N VAL A 229 -0.75 6.69 0.00
CA VAL A 229 -1.36 5.34 0.03
C VAL A 229 -2.12 5.02 -1.27
N THR A 230 -2.54 6.04 -2.01
CA THR A 230 -3.07 5.94 -3.37
C THR A 230 -1.96 5.45 -4.27
N THR A 231 -0.72 5.90 -4.07
CA THR A 231 0.48 5.33 -4.70
C THR A 231 0.68 3.85 -4.33
N ALA A 232 0.54 3.44 -3.07
CA ALA A 232 0.71 2.04 -2.65
C ALA A 232 -0.29 1.06 -3.30
N VAL A 233 -1.56 1.47 -3.46
CA VAL A 233 -2.59 0.55 -3.98
C VAL A 233 -2.66 0.57 -5.50
N ASN A 234 -2.49 1.74 -6.12
CA ASN A 234 -2.49 1.84 -7.58
C ASN A 234 -1.10 1.55 -8.18
N CYS A 235 -0.25 0.80 -7.47
CA CYS A 235 1.00 0.25 -8.03
C CYS A 235 0.96 -1.27 -8.22
N THR A 236 -0.16 -1.95 -7.94
CA THR A 236 -0.30 -3.34 -8.35
C THR A 236 -0.47 -3.37 -9.87
N LEU A 237 0.52 -3.94 -10.55
CA LEU A 237 0.46 -4.15 -12.00
C LEU A 237 -0.26 -5.46 -12.30
N ASP A 238 -1.06 -5.47 -13.35
CA ASP A 238 -1.60 -6.70 -13.91
C ASP A 238 -0.51 -7.51 -14.65
N ALA A 239 -0.90 -8.64 -15.22
CA ALA A 239 0.01 -9.53 -15.95
C ALA A 239 0.69 -8.87 -17.17
N ASP A 240 0.12 -7.79 -17.70
CA ASP A 240 0.63 -7.04 -18.85
C ASP A 240 1.44 -5.79 -18.43
N GLY A 241 1.55 -5.53 -17.12
CA GLY A 241 2.30 -4.41 -16.56
C GLY A 241 1.50 -3.11 -16.48
N GLU A 242 0.17 -3.17 -16.60
CA GLU A 242 -0.72 -2.02 -16.44
C GLU A 242 -1.21 -1.88 -14.99
N ILE A 243 -1.42 -0.65 -14.54
CA ILE A 243 -1.88 -0.36 -13.18
C ILE A 243 -3.31 -0.86 -13.00
N ILE A 244 -3.52 -1.78 -12.05
CA ILE A 244 -4.85 -2.19 -11.59
C ILE A 244 -5.55 -0.99 -10.96
N GLY A 245 -6.83 -0.81 -11.29
CA GLY A 245 -7.61 0.37 -10.92
C GLY A 245 -7.67 1.45 -12.00
N THR A 246 -6.95 1.29 -13.13
CA THR A 246 -7.01 2.23 -14.25
C THR A 246 -8.30 2.06 -15.04
N ALA A 247 -9.18 3.05 -14.97
CA ALA A 247 -10.43 3.09 -15.70
C ALA A 247 -10.27 3.65 -17.12
N PRO A 248 -11.24 3.42 -18.03
CA PRO A 248 -11.11 3.83 -19.44
C PRO A 248 -11.15 5.34 -19.68
N ASP A 249 -11.61 6.12 -18.71
CA ASP A 249 -11.70 7.58 -18.77
C ASP A 249 -11.64 8.21 -17.37
N ASP A 250 -11.29 9.49 -17.31
CA ASP A 250 -11.08 10.24 -16.06
C ASP A 250 -12.31 10.27 -15.15
N LEU A 251 -13.51 10.26 -15.75
CA LEU A 251 -14.76 10.32 -14.99
C LEU A 251 -15.01 8.99 -14.28
N THR A 252 -14.77 7.88 -14.97
CA THR A 252 -14.83 6.53 -14.40
C THR A 252 -13.70 6.34 -13.38
N GLN A 253 -12.51 6.88 -13.64
CA GLN A 253 -11.38 6.84 -12.71
C GLN A 253 -11.74 7.49 -11.37
N ALA A 254 -12.35 8.67 -11.39
CA ALA A 254 -12.79 9.36 -10.18
C ALA A 254 -13.80 8.55 -9.34
N VAL A 255 -14.63 7.71 -9.99
CA VAL A 255 -15.56 6.79 -9.30
C VAL A 255 -14.78 5.65 -8.62
N VAL A 256 -13.83 5.05 -9.34
CA VAL A 256 -12.98 3.96 -8.84
C VAL A 256 -12.11 4.44 -7.68
N ASP A 257 -11.43 5.57 -7.84
CA ASP A 257 -10.57 6.17 -6.81
C ASP A 257 -11.37 6.47 -5.54
N TRP A 258 -12.58 7.03 -5.70
CA TRP A 258 -13.44 7.30 -4.55
C TRP A 258 -13.81 6.02 -3.80
N ALA A 259 -14.17 4.95 -4.52
CA ALA A 259 -14.52 3.67 -3.92
C ALA A 259 -13.32 3.04 -3.20
N LEU A 260 -12.14 3.05 -3.84
CA LEU A 260 -10.88 2.57 -3.27
C LEU A 260 -10.47 3.39 -2.04
N ALA A 261 -10.73 4.69 -1.99
CA ALA A 261 -10.48 5.52 -0.82
C ALA A 261 -11.35 5.15 0.40
N GLN A 262 -12.42 4.36 0.22
CA GLN A 262 -13.23 3.88 1.34
C GLN A 262 -12.69 2.59 1.97
N ARG A 263 -11.62 2.01 1.42
CA ARG A 263 -11.03 0.80 1.99
C ARG A 263 -10.58 0.99 3.42
N GLY A 264 -10.66 -0.11 4.13
CA GLY A 264 -10.61 -0.13 5.56
C GLY A 264 -11.94 0.24 6.24
N LYS A 265 -12.82 1.08 5.69
CA LYS A 265 -14.04 1.43 6.46
C LYS A 265 -14.92 0.19 6.75
N PRO A 266 -15.58 0.12 7.92
CA PRO A 266 -16.35 -1.05 8.29
C PRO A 266 -17.58 -1.22 7.42
N TYR A 267 -18.00 -2.47 7.24
CA TYR A 267 -19.34 -2.75 6.73
C TYR A 267 -20.39 -2.33 7.76
N VAL A 268 -21.37 -1.53 7.34
CA VAL A 268 -22.51 -1.16 8.16
C VAL A 268 -23.78 -1.45 7.37
N TRP A 269 -24.63 -2.35 7.87
CA TRP A 269 -25.92 -2.65 7.24
C TRP A 269 -26.78 -1.39 7.11
N GLY A 270 -27.20 -1.05 5.88
CA GLY A 270 -27.92 0.19 5.60
C GLY A 270 -27.01 1.43 5.47
N GLY A 271 -25.70 1.28 5.69
CA GLY A 271 -24.73 2.37 5.73
C GLY A 271 -24.51 3.05 4.39
N THR A 272 -24.40 4.38 4.42
CA THR A 272 -24.12 5.21 3.24
C THR A 272 -23.01 6.24 3.51
N GLY A 273 -22.13 5.96 4.47
CA GLY A 273 -21.02 6.83 4.87
C GLY A 273 -21.38 7.88 5.93
N PRO A 274 -20.39 8.68 6.37
CA PRO A 274 -18.98 8.61 5.94
C PRO A 274 -18.17 7.53 6.67
N ASN A 275 -18.67 7.01 7.79
CA ASN A 275 -17.91 6.14 8.71
C ASN A 275 -18.05 4.63 8.41
N GLY A 276 -18.78 4.26 7.35
CA GLY A 276 -19.04 2.88 7.00
C GLY A 276 -20.16 2.77 5.97
N PHE A 277 -20.14 1.69 5.20
CA PHE A 277 -21.04 1.49 4.06
C PHE A 277 -21.55 0.06 4.02
N ASP A 278 -22.73 -0.17 3.45
CA ASP A 278 -23.04 -1.49 2.91
C ASP A 278 -22.67 -1.58 1.43
N CYS A 279 -22.86 -2.77 0.84
CA CYS A 279 -22.46 -3.08 -0.52
C CYS A 279 -22.98 -2.05 -1.54
N SER A 280 -24.29 -1.89 -1.61
CA SER A 280 -24.95 -0.97 -2.55
C SER A 280 -24.79 0.50 -2.15
N GLY A 281 -24.66 0.80 -0.86
CA GLY A 281 -24.39 2.14 -0.34
C GLY A 281 -23.00 2.66 -0.71
N LEU A 282 -21.99 1.78 -0.75
CA LEU A 282 -20.66 2.11 -1.24
C LEU A 282 -20.72 2.51 -2.73
N MET A 283 -21.36 1.66 -3.55
CA MET A 283 -21.52 1.93 -5.00
C MET A 283 -22.27 3.24 -5.24
N MET A 284 -23.40 3.43 -4.54
CA MET A 284 -24.22 4.63 -4.67
C MET A 284 -23.42 5.91 -4.40
N ARG A 285 -22.52 5.87 -3.42
CA ARG A 285 -21.71 7.03 -3.05
C ARG A 285 -20.50 7.23 -3.95
N ALA A 286 -19.91 6.16 -4.46
CA ALA A 286 -18.85 6.23 -5.47
C ALA A 286 -19.33 6.95 -6.74
N TYR A 287 -20.48 6.55 -7.29
CA TYR A 287 -21.08 7.25 -8.42
C TYR A 287 -21.57 8.66 -8.05
N GLY A 288 -22.05 8.83 -6.82
CA GLY A 288 -22.47 10.14 -6.31
C GLY A 288 -21.32 11.16 -6.21
N SER A 289 -20.06 10.74 -6.08
CA SER A 289 -18.90 11.63 -5.99
C SER A 289 -18.74 12.48 -7.25
N ILE A 290 -19.07 11.90 -8.41
CA ILE A 290 -19.08 12.56 -9.72
C ILE A 290 -20.47 13.12 -10.10
N GLY A 291 -21.41 13.17 -9.15
CA GLY A 291 -22.75 13.70 -9.37
C GLY A 291 -23.71 12.75 -10.08
N VAL A 292 -23.38 11.46 -10.23
CA VAL A 292 -24.29 10.45 -10.79
C VAL A 292 -25.02 9.74 -9.67
N THR A 293 -26.34 9.89 -9.63
CA THR A 293 -27.21 9.14 -8.71
C THR A 293 -27.60 7.82 -9.35
N ILE A 294 -27.23 6.73 -8.67
CA ILE A 294 -27.71 5.37 -8.97
C ILE A 294 -28.65 4.89 -7.84
N PRO A 295 -29.46 3.84 -8.05
CA PRO A 295 -30.39 3.35 -7.04
C PRO A 295 -29.70 2.91 -5.74
N ARG A 296 -30.44 2.94 -4.63
CA ARG A 296 -29.90 2.65 -3.29
C ARG A 296 -29.59 1.17 -3.06
N VAL A 297 -30.40 0.26 -3.59
CA VAL A 297 -30.36 -1.17 -3.28
C VAL A 297 -29.76 -1.96 -4.44
N SER A 298 -29.05 -3.05 -4.14
CA SER A 298 -28.35 -3.87 -5.15
C SER A 298 -29.31 -4.42 -6.21
N GLN A 299 -30.55 -4.74 -5.83
CA GLN A 299 -31.57 -5.25 -6.75
C GLN A 299 -31.97 -4.21 -7.81
N ASP A 300 -31.97 -2.92 -7.46
CA ASP A 300 -32.29 -1.84 -8.40
C ASP A 300 -31.04 -1.40 -9.17
N GLN A 301 -29.88 -1.38 -8.52
CA GLN A 301 -28.59 -1.15 -9.19
C GLN A 301 -28.33 -2.19 -10.26
N TRP A 302 -28.77 -3.43 -10.03
CA TRP A 302 -28.75 -4.47 -11.05
C TRP A 302 -29.47 -3.98 -12.31
N ASN A 303 -30.57 -3.26 -12.24
CA ASN A 303 -31.28 -2.79 -13.43
C ASN A 303 -30.77 -1.44 -13.98
N PHE A 304 -29.69 -0.91 -13.43
CA PHE A 304 -29.16 0.40 -13.81
C PHE A 304 -27.95 0.27 -14.75
N GLY A 305 -28.17 0.62 -16.02
CA GLY A 305 -27.17 0.51 -17.10
C GLY A 305 -27.25 -0.80 -17.89
N PRO A 306 -26.53 -0.88 -19.03
CA PRO A 306 -26.46 -2.09 -19.83
C PRO A 306 -25.79 -3.25 -19.08
N ARG A 307 -26.17 -4.47 -19.46
CA ARG A 307 -25.52 -5.72 -19.02
C ARG A 307 -24.20 -5.89 -19.75
N ILE A 308 -23.17 -6.30 -19.03
CA ILE A 308 -21.86 -6.61 -19.59
C ILE A 308 -21.62 -8.13 -19.52
N GLU A 309 -21.08 -8.68 -20.60
CA GLU A 309 -20.68 -10.09 -20.66
C GLU A 309 -19.40 -10.30 -19.85
N LYS A 310 -19.25 -11.46 -19.20
CA LYS A 310 -18.01 -11.79 -18.46
C LYS A 310 -16.82 -11.80 -19.43
N GLY A 311 -15.73 -11.16 -19.04
CA GLY A 311 -14.55 -10.87 -19.86
C GLY A 311 -14.63 -9.54 -20.64
N GLN A 312 -15.73 -8.78 -20.54
CA GLN A 312 -15.87 -7.44 -21.11
C GLN A 312 -16.05 -6.35 -20.04
N GLU A 313 -16.10 -6.75 -18.76
CA GLU A 313 -16.10 -5.82 -17.65
C GLU A 313 -14.82 -4.98 -17.64
N GLN A 314 -14.98 -3.72 -17.25
CA GLN A 314 -13.88 -2.77 -17.09
C GLN A 314 -13.94 -2.14 -15.70
N PRO A 315 -12.86 -1.51 -15.23
CA PRO A 315 -12.88 -0.79 -13.95
C PRO A 315 -14.01 0.24 -13.92
N GLY A 316 -14.75 0.24 -12.81
CA GLY A 316 -15.99 1.01 -12.62
C GLY A 316 -17.26 0.20 -12.85
N ASP A 317 -17.25 -0.88 -13.65
CA ASP A 317 -18.42 -1.75 -13.79
C ASP A 317 -18.82 -2.40 -12.47
N LEU A 318 -20.11 -2.68 -12.28
CA LEU A 318 -20.62 -3.33 -11.08
C LEU A 318 -20.78 -4.82 -11.29
N VAL A 319 -20.26 -5.63 -10.36
CA VAL A 319 -20.40 -7.08 -10.33
C VAL A 319 -21.38 -7.50 -9.24
N PHE A 320 -22.30 -8.41 -9.57
CA PHE A 320 -23.43 -8.79 -8.72
C PHE A 320 -23.44 -10.29 -8.40
N PHE A 321 -23.89 -10.64 -7.20
CA PHE A 321 -23.83 -12.02 -6.70
C PHE A 321 -25.18 -12.52 -6.18
N ASP A 322 -25.45 -13.81 -6.42
CA ASP A 322 -26.63 -14.51 -5.91
C ASP A 322 -26.41 -14.89 -4.44
N VAL A 323 -26.58 -13.88 -3.57
CA VAL A 323 -26.55 -14.03 -2.12
C VAL A 323 -28.00 -13.96 -1.63
N GLN A 324 -28.58 -15.10 -1.26
CA GLN A 324 -29.93 -15.10 -0.71
C GLN A 324 -29.92 -14.81 0.78
N ARG A 325 -30.76 -13.86 1.21
CA ARG A 325 -31.05 -13.57 2.61
C ARG A 325 -32.54 -13.71 2.88
N ALA A 326 -32.87 -14.29 4.03
CA ALA A 326 -34.26 -14.53 4.39
C ALA A 326 -35.04 -13.21 4.50
N GLY A 327 -36.08 -13.07 3.70
CA GLY A 327 -36.95 -11.88 3.68
C GLY A 327 -36.57 -10.81 2.65
N GLU A 328 -35.52 -11.00 1.86
CA GLU A 328 -35.19 -10.10 0.76
C GLU A 328 -35.95 -10.42 -0.54
N PRO A 329 -36.29 -9.40 -1.35
CA PRO A 329 -36.90 -9.61 -2.66
C PRO A 329 -35.94 -10.33 -3.61
N PRO A 330 -36.46 -11.00 -4.67
CA PRO A 330 -35.63 -11.66 -5.67
C PRO A 330 -34.66 -10.67 -6.34
N GLY A 331 -33.39 -11.08 -6.49
CA GLY A 331 -32.34 -10.29 -7.11
C GLY A 331 -30.99 -10.51 -6.42
N PRO A 332 -29.95 -9.76 -6.81
CA PRO A 332 -28.64 -9.88 -6.18
C PRO A 332 -28.65 -9.35 -4.75
N GLY A 333 -28.20 -10.18 -3.81
CA GLY A 333 -28.01 -9.78 -2.41
C GLY A 333 -26.64 -9.18 -2.10
N HIS A 334 -25.75 -9.08 -3.10
CA HIS A 334 -24.48 -8.37 -2.98
C HIS A 334 -24.05 -7.73 -4.30
N VAL A 335 -23.27 -6.65 -4.18
CA VAL A 335 -22.67 -5.90 -5.28
C VAL A 335 -21.27 -5.39 -4.89
N GLY A 336 -20.34 -5.42 -5.84
CA GLY A 336 -19.03 -4.78 -5.76
C GLY A 336 -18.71 -4.02 -7.06
N MET A 337 -17.61 -3.27 -7.07
CA MET A 337 -17.13 -2.54 -8.25
C MET A 337 -15.85 -3.18 -8.76
N VAL A 338 -15.84 -3.57 -10.03
CA VAL A 338 -14.67 -4.08 -10.74
C VAL A 338 -13.58 -3.00 -10.75
N ILE A 339 -12.35 -3.40 -10.47
CA ILE A 339 -11.17 -2.53 -10.54
C ILE A 339 -10.11 -3.05 -11.53
N GLY A 340 -10.38 -4.16 -12.22
CA GLY A 340 -9.45 -4.79 -13.17
C GLY A 340 -8.89 -6.11 -12.65
N ASP A 341 -8.27 -6.89 -13.54
CA ASP A 341 -7.56 -8.15 -13.24
C ASP A 341 -8.33 -9.15 -12.34
N GLY A 342 -9.64 -9.32 -12.54
CA GLY A 342 -10.43 -10.23 -11.71
C GLY A 342 -10.72 -9.72 -10.28
N LEU A 343 -10.37 -8.47 -9.98
CA LEU A 343 -10.52 -7.83 -8.68
C LEU A 343 -11.69 -6.85 -8.63
N MET A 344 -12.25 -6.70 -7.43
CA MET A 344 -13.25 -5.69 -7.11
C MET A 344 -13.02 -5.06 -5.75
N VAL A 345 -13.47 -3.81 -5.58
CA VAL A 345 -13.67 -3.20 -4.26
C VAL A 345 -15.10 -3.48 -3.77
N GLU A 346 -15.24 -3.94 -2.54
CA GLU A 346 -16.54 -4.29 -1.97
C GLU A 346 -16.68 -3.97 -0.49
N ALA A 347 -17.93 -3.77 -0.05
CA ALA A 347 -18.33 -3.85 1.35
C ALA A 347 -19.16 -5.13 1.54
N TRP A 348 -18.56 -6.23 2.02
CA TRP A 348 -19.20 -7.55 1.99
C TRP A 348 -20.19 -7.81 3.13
N CYS A 349 -19.73 -7.81 4.38
CA CYS A 349 -20.57 -8.16 5.53
C CYS A 349 -19.97 -7.67 6.86
N THR A 350 -20.80 -7.53 7.89
CA THR A 350 -20.42 -7.01 9.22
C THR A 350 -19.22 -7.71 9.84
N ASN A 351 -19.13 -9.04 9.72
CA ASN A 351 -18.09 -9.86 10.35
C ASN A 351 -17.10 -10.45 9.34
N CYS A 352 -17.04 -9.88 8.14
CA CYS A 352 -16.20 -10.40 7.07
C CYS A 352 -15.00 -9.49 6.77
N GLY A 353 -14.67 -8.61 7.72
CA GLY A 353 -13.67 -7.57 7.54
C GLY A 353 -14.21 -6.30 6.88
N PRO A 354 -13.32 -5.32 6.71
CA PRO A 354 -13.66 -4.00 6.20
C PRO A 354 -13.96 -4.01 4.70
N ILE A 355 -14.27 -2.83 4.18
CA ILE A 355 -14.22 -2.55 2.74
C ILE A 355 -12.81 -2.84 2.24
N ALA A 356 -12.69 -3.69 1.22
CA ALA A 356 -11.40 -4.18 0.74
C ALA A 356 -11.45 -4.51 -0.75
N VAL A 357 -10.27 -4.61 -1.37
CA VAL A 357 -10.09 -5.22 -2.69
C VAL A 357 -10.02 -6.73 -2.54
N ARG A 358 -10.76 -7.46 -3.38
CA ARG A 358 -10.74 -8.93 -3.40
C ARG A 358 -11.06 -9.47 -4.80
N GLU A 359 -10.60 -10.68 -5.07
CA GLU A 359 -11.01 -11.44 -6.25
C GLU A 359 -12.53 -11.65 -6.26
N TYR A 360 -13.20 -11.32 -7.37
CA TYR A 360 -14.63 -11.57 -7.52
C TYR A 360 -14.95 -12.99 -8.00
N ASP A 361 -14.04 -13.66 -8.71
CA ASP A 361 -14.23 -15.02 -9.26
C ASP A 361 -13.53 -16.10 -8.42
N SER A 362 -13.52 -15.94 -7.10
CA SER A 362 -12.92 -16.91 -6.17
C SER A 362 -13.83 -18.13 -5.98
N PRO A 363 -13.28 -19.38 -5.95
CA PRO A 363 -14.08 -20.61 -5.79
C PRO A 363 -14.86 -20.68 -4.47
N ASN A 364 -14.51 -19.86 -3.47
CA ASN A 364 -15.18 -19.80 -2.18
C ASN A 364 -16.28 -18.73 -2.10
N ARG A 365 -16.63 -18.06 -3.22
CA ARG A 365 -17.68 -17.04 -3.28
C ARG A 365 -19.01 -17.57 -3.83
N SER A 366 -20.07 -16.82 -3.55
CA SER A 366 -21.36 -16.98 -4.21
C SER A 366 -21.24 -16.79 -5.73
N ALA A 367 -22.17 -17.39 -6.47
CA ALA A 367 -22.18 -17.30 -7.93
C ALA A 367 -22.39 -15.86 -8.41
N ILE A 368 -21.60 -15.46 -9.41
CA ILE A 368 -21.76 -14.20 -10.13
C ILE A 368 -23.06 -14.27 -10.94
N MET A 369 -23.95 -13.30 -10.73
CA MET A 369 -25.16 -13.10 -11.53
C MET A 369 -24.85 -12.38 -12.84
N GLY A 370 -23.86 -11.48 -12.82
CA GLY A 370 -23.35 -10.78 -13.99
C GLY A 370 -22.89 -9.36 -13.64
N PHE A 371 -22.75 -8.54 -14.69
CA PHE A 371 -22.14 -7.22 -14.61
C PHE A 371 -23.05 -6.13 -15.18
N THR A 372 -22.90 -4.89 -14.71
CA THR A 372 -23.54 -3.70 -15.31
C THR A 372 -22.57 -2.55 -15.46
N ARG A 373 -22.87 -1.66 -16.40
CA ARG A 373 -22.11 -0.41 -16.62
C ARG A 373 -22.96 0.83 -16.35
N PRO A 374 -23.01 1.33 -15.11
CA PRO A 374 -23.87 2.45 -14.74
C PRO A 374 -23.68 3.74 -15.56
N LEU A 375 -22.45 4.13 -15.92
CA LEU A 375 -22.22 5.38 -16.69
C LEU A 375 -22.76 5.32 -18.11
N GLU A 376 -23.04 4.13 -18.64
CA GLU A 376 -23.68 3.99 -19.93
C GLU A 376 -25.22 4.11 -19.88
N ALA A 377 -25.81 4.12 -18.68
CA ALA A 377 -27.25 4.30 -18.48
C ALA A 377 -27.72 5.67 -19.03
N PRO A 378 -28.86 5.74 -19.74
CA PRO A 378 -29.42 7.00 -20.21
C PRO A 378 -29.61 8.03 -19.10
N GLU A 379 -30.04 7.58 -17.91
CA GLU A 379 -30.24 8.39 -16.72
C GLU A 379 -28.92 8.95 -16.16
N ALA A 380 -27.83 8.19 -16.23
CA ALA A 380 -26.51 8.66 -15.79
C ALA A 380 -25.97 9.72 -16.76
N LYS A 381 -26.07 9.47 -18.07
CA LYS A 381 -25.67 10.43 -19.11
C LYS A 381 -26.42 11.74 -18.99
N ALA A 382 -27.74 11.69 -18.80
CA ALA A 382 -28.54 12.89 -18.59
C ALA A 382 -28.14 13.67 -17.32
N GLN A 383 -27.71 13.00 -16.26
CA GLN A 383 -27.23 13.68 -15.05
C GLN A 383 -25.92 14.43 -15.28
N LEU A 384 -25.01 13.84 -16.08
CA LEU A 384 -23.71 14.44 -16.41
C LEU A 384 -23.84 15.62 -17.39
N GLU A 385 -24.79 15.58 -18.32
CA GLU A 385 -25.03 16.66 -19.28
C GLU A 385 -25.59 17.95 -18.65
N ASN A 386 -26.27 17.84 -17.50
CA ASN A 386 -26.93 18.97 -16.83
C ASN A 386 -26.06 19.62 -15.74
N ARG A 387 -24.74 19.40 -15.78
CA ARG A 387 -23.80 19.79 -14.72
C ARG A 387 -22.99 21.03 -15.04
#